data_AF-A0A5K1AJ37-F1
#
_entry.id   AF-A0A5K1AJ37-F1
#
_cell.length_a   1.000
_cell.length_b   1.000
_cell.length_c   1.000
_cell.angle_alpha   90.00
_cell.angle_beta   90.00
_cell.angle_gamma   90.00
#
_symmetry.space_group_name_H-M   'P 1'
#
loop_
_entity.id
_entity.type
_entity.pdbx_description
1 polymer ?
#
loop_
_entity_poly.entity_id
_entity_poly.type
_entity_poly.pdbx_seq_one_letter_code
_entity_poly.pdbx_strand_id
1 'polypeptide(L)'
;KTFAEYTDRTAFERPLTSGVAYAQRVLHAEREQFEKQQGWTIKVMDEQDKNPVRDDEHFAEFHEVSPVQEEYAPVIFAQDTVAHVISLDMLSGP
;
A
#
# COMPACT_ATOMS: atom_id res chain seq x y z
N LYS A 1 -5.76 -15.03 4.10
CA LYS A 1 -6.85 -14.13 3.65
C LYS A 1 -7.68 -13.67 4.85
N THR A 2 -7.08 -13.03 5.86
CA THR A 2 -7.81 -12.68 7.10
C THR A 2 -8.18 -11.20 7.15
N PHE A 3 -7.32 -10.32 6.61
CA PHE A 3 -7.55 -8.88 6.62
C PHE A 3 -8.65 -8.45 5.65
N ALA A 4 -8.51 -8.77 4.35
CA ALA A 4 -9.48 -8.42 3.31
C ALA A 4 -10.91 -8.91 3.64
N GLU A 5 -11.05 -10.16 4.08
CA GLU A 5 -12.35 -10.75 4.44
C GLU A 5 -13.01 -10.02 5.64
N TYR A 6 -12.23 -9.57 6.62
CA TYR A 6 -12.74 -8.82 7.75
C TYR A 6 -13.11 -7.37 7.38
N THR A 7 -12.31 -6.73 6.52
CA THR A 7 -12.57 -5.35 6.07
C THR A 7 -13.78 -5.26 5.16
N ASP A 8 -14.01 -6.27 4.31
CA ASP A 8 -15.19 -6.31 3.44
C ASP A 8 -16.48 -6.48 4.25
N ARG A 9 -16.46 -7.34 5.27
CA ARG A 9 -17.62 -7.56 6.15
C ARG A 9 -17.98 -6.35 7.01
N THR A 10 -17.05 -5.43 7.21
CA THR A 10 -17.23 -4.21 8.03
C THR A 10 -17.24 -2.92 7.21
N ALA A 11 -17.28 -3.02 5.87
CA ALA A 11 -17.33 -1.85 4.99
C ALA A 11 -18.58 -0.98 5.25
N PHE A 12 -19.70 -1.59 5.67
CA PHE A 12 -20.93 -0.90 6.05
C PHE A 12 -20.77 0.07 7.23
N GLU A 13 -19.82 -0.17 8.14
CA GLU A 13 -19.57 0.71 9.30
C GLU A 13 -18.83 1.99 8.91
N ARG A 14 -18.37 2.10 7.65
CA ARG A 14 -17.55 3.22 7.16
C ARG A 14 -18.10 3.75 5.83
N PRO A 15 -19.29 4.39 5.83
CA PRO A 15 -19.98 4.80 4.60
C PRO A 15 -19.24 5.87 3.76
N LEU A 16 -18.20 6.50 4.30
CA LEU A 16 -17.44 7.57 3.63
C LEU A 16 -16.01 7.16 3.23
N THR A 17 -15.60 5.90 3.44
CA THR A 17 -14.27 5.41 3.03
C THR A 17 -14.40 4.43 1.88
N SER A 18 -13.68 4.67 0.78
CA SER A 18 -13.64 3.77 -0.39
C SER A 18 -12.93 2.44 -0.11
N GLY A 19 -12.09 2.39 0.92
CA GLY A 19 -11.42 1.18 1.40
C GLY A 19 -10.50 1.49 2.57
N VAL A 20 -9.93 0.44 3.16
CA VAL A 20 -8.94 0.57 4.25
C VAL A 20 -7.71 -0.27 4.00
N ALA A 21 -6.58 0.21 4.51
CA ALA A 21 -5.29 -0.45 4.39
C ALA A 21 -4.48 -0.31 5.69
N TYR A 22 -3.48 -1.17 5.86
CA TYR A 22 -2.54 -1.15 6.96
C TYR A 22 -1.12 -0.98 6.43
N ALA A 23 -0.49 0.12 6.83
CA ALA A 23 0.91 0.43 6.59
C ALA A 23 1.77 0.04 7.79
N GLN A 24 2.82 -0.73 7.55
CA GLN A 24 3.77 -1.13 8.58
C GLN A 24 4.93 -0.14 8.63
N ARG A 25 5.32 0.32 9.82
CA ARG A 25 6.54 1.10 9.99
C ARG A 25 7.77 0.21 9.82
N VAL A 26 8.68 0.59 8.93
CA VAL A 26 9.92 -0.13 8.63
C VAL A 26 11.09 0.84 8.71
N LEU A 27 12.09 0.56 9.54
CA LEU A 27 13.31 1.36 9.60
C LEU A 27 14.22 1.05 8.40
N HIS A 28 15.05 2.00 7.99
CA HIS A 28 16.03 1.77 6.93
C HIS A 28 16.88 0.51 7.13
N ALA A 29 17.34 0.28 8.37
CA ALA A 29 18.14 -0.88 8.74
C ALA A 29 17.40 -2.21 8.56
N GLU A 30 16.06 -2.20 8.56
CA GLU A 30 15.20 -3.38 8.45
C GLU A 30 14.70 -3.60 7.01
N ARG A 31 14.87 -2.59 6.12
CA ARG A 31 14.30 -2.57 4.76
C ARG A 31 14.67 -3.81 3.95
N GLU A 32 15.95 -4.16 3.88
CA GLU A 32 16.40 -5.28 3.05
C GLU A 32 15.78 -6.61 3.50
N GLN A 33 15.75 -6.84 4.82
CA GLN A 33 15.14 -8.04 5.39
C GLN A 33 13.63 -8.05 5.17
N PHE A 34 12.97 -6.89 5.33
CA PHE A 34 11.55 -6.73 5.08
C PHE A 34 11.18 -7.04 3.63
N GLU A 35 11.85 -6.42 2.65
CA GLU A 35 11.59 -6.63 1.22
C GLU A 35 11.81 -8.10 0.82
N LYS A 36 12.84 -8.74 1.37
CA LYS A 36 13.10 -10.18 1.16
C LYS A 36 11.99 -11.08 1.72
N GLN A 37 11.40 -10.72 2.86
CA GLN A 37 10.31 -11.48 3.47
C GLN A 37 8.99 -11.27 2.72
N GLN A 38 8.72 -10.05 2.26
CA GLN A 38 7.50 -9.70 1.55
C GLN A 38 7.51 -10.16 0.09
N GLY A 39 8.70 -10.26 -0.54
CA GLY A 39 8.85 -10.65 -1.94
C GLY A 39 8.64 -9.50 -2.94
N TRP A 40 8.63 -8.25 -2.46
CA TRP A 40 8.50 -7.04 -3.26
C TRP A 40 9.30 -5.89 -2.62
N THR A 41 9.61 -4.87 -3.40
CA THR A 41 10.35 -3.67 -2.96
C THR A 41 9.39 -2.57 -2.53
N ILE A 42 9.80 -1.76 -1.55
CA ILE A 42 9.03 -0.57 -1.16
C ILE A 42 9.03 0.43 -2.32
N LYS A 43 7.85 0.89 -2.71
CA LYS A 43 7.61 1.77 -3.86
C LYS A 43 7.13 3.14 -3.44
N VAL A 44 7.43 4.14 -4.26
CA VAL A 44 6.90 5.50 -4.06
C VAL A 44 5.40 5.53 -4.40
N MET A 45 4.64 6.29 -3.63
CA MET A 45 3.24 6.61 -3.93
C MET A 45 3.17 7.73 -4.97
N ASP A 46 2.55 7.45 -6.11
CA ASP A 46 2.36 8.45 -7.17
C ASP A 46 1.04 9.23 -7.01
N GLU A 47 0.81 10.22 -7.87
CA GLU A 47 -0.46 10.99 -7.84
C GLU A 47 -1.68 10.16 -8.28
N GLN A 48 -1.47 9.12 -9.07
CA GLN A 48 -2.53 8.26 -9.59
C GLN A 48 -3.03 7.26 -8.53
N ASP A 49 -2.16 6.89 -7.58
CA ASP A 49 -2.47 6.06 -6.41
C ASP A 49 -3.41 6.72 -5.42
N LYS A 50 -3.50 8.06 -5.46
CA LYS A 50 -4.39 8.82 -4.59
C LYS A 50 -5.86 8.72 -5.03
N ASN A 51 -6.13 8.32 -6.27
CA ASN A 51 -7.48 8.22 -6.79
C ASN A 51 -8.07 6.81 -6.54
N PRO A 52 -9.13 6.69 -5.71
CA PRO A 52 -9.75 5.39 -5.42
C PRO A 52 -10.52 4.78 -6.60
N VAL A 53 -10.79 5.55 -7.66
CA VAL A 53 -11.42 5.06 -8.89
C VAL A 53 -10.33 4.90 -9.94
N ARG A 54 -9.81 3.68 -10.08
CA ARG A 54 -8.94 3.31 -11.19
C ARG A 54 -9.75 2.51 -12.20
N ASP A 55 -9.72 2.93 -13.47
CA ASP A 55 -10.12 2.06 -14.57
C ASP A 55 -9.11 0.90 -14.62
N ASP A 56 -9.60 -0.35 -14.58
CA ASP A 56 -8.84 -1.59 -14.39
C ASP A 56 -7.69 -1.84 -15.41
N GLU A 57 -7.49 -0.94 -16.38
CA GLU A 57 -6.53 -1.07 -17.48
C GLU A 57 -5.17 -0.42 -17.23
N HIS A 58 -5.01 0.40 -16.18
CA HIS A 58 -3.70 1.01 -15.87
C HIS A 58 -2.92 0.13 -14.89
N PHE A 59 -2.26 -0.89 -15.45
CA PHE A 59 -1.31 -1.71 -14.71
C PHE A 59 -0.23 -0.83 -14.05
N ALA A 60 0.05 -1.14 -12.78
CA ALA A 60 1.08 -0.59 -11.90
C ALA A 60 2.51 -0.84 -12.40
N GLU A 61 2.80 -0.56 -13.67
CA GLU A 61 3.98 -1.08 -14.35
C GLU A 61 5.28 -0.36 -13.99
N PHE A 62 5.26 0.86 -13.46
CA PHE A 62 6.50 1.59 -13.15
C PHE A 62 6.41 2.48 -11.91
N HIS A 63 6.03 1.92 -10.76
CA HIS A 63 6.30 2.62 -9.52
C HIS A 63 7.79 2.58 -9.22
N GLU A 64 8.38 3.75 -9.02
CA GLU A 64 9.78 3.86 -8.66
C GLU A 64 10.03 3.27 -7.27
N VAL A 65 11.20 2.67 -7.10
CA VAL A 65 11.63 2.16 -5.79
C VAL A 65 11.84 3.34 -4.85
N SER A 66 11.31 3.25 -3.63
CA SER A 66 11.42 4.34 -2.65
C SER A 66 12.91 4.66 -2.38
N PRO A 67 13.31 5.95 -2.40
CA PRO A 67 14.68 6.35 -2.14
C PRO A 67 15.14 5.98 -0.72
N VAL A 68 16.40 6.24 -0.39
CA VAL A 68 16.91 6.04 0.96
C VAL A 68 16.28 7.07 1.90
N GLN A 69 15.57 6.59 2.92
CA GLN A 69 14.89 7.36 3.97
C GLN A 69 15.16 6.68 5.32
N GLU A 70 15.02 7.41 6.43
CA GLU A 70 15.24 6.86 7.78
C GLU A 70 14.18 5.81 8.17
N GLU A 71 12.94 6.04 7.74
CA GLU A 71 11.80 5.17 7.95
C GLU A 71 10.85 5.17 6.75
N TYR A 72 10.08 4.11 6.63
CA TYR A 72 9.09 3.87 5.60
C TYR A 72 7.76 3.42 6.22
N ALA A 73 6.65 3.64 5.52
CA ALA A 73 5.35 3.09 5.87
C ALA A 73 4.72 2.31 4.69
N PRO A 74 5.32 1.19 4.25
CA PRO A 74 4.76 0.38 3.20
C PRO A 74 3.43 -0.28 3.60
N VAL A 75 2.46 -0.26 2.70
CA VAL A 75 1.20 -1.00 2.87
C VAL A 75 1.43 -2.50 2.68
N ILE A 76 1.08 -3.28 3.70
CA ILE A 76 1.23 -4.75 3.68
C ILE A 76 -0.12 -5.49 3.65
N PHE A 77 -1.19 -4.82 4.07
CA PHE A 77 -2.55 -5.36 3.97
C PHE A 77 -3.49 -4.27 3.46
N ALA A 78 -4.39 -4.65 2.56
CA ALA A 78 -5.38 -3.76 1.99
C ALA A 78 -6.70 -4.53 1.86
N GLN A 79 -7.80 -3.79 1.93
CA GLN A 79 -9.08 -4.24 1.43
C GLN A 79 -9.00 -4.39 -0.10
N ASP A 80 -9.76 -5.33 -0.68
CA ASP A 80 -9.69 -5.63 -2.11
C ASP A 80 -9.94 -4.39 -2.99
N THR A 81 -10.79 -3.46 -2.54
CA THR A 81 -11.06 -2.18 -3.24
C THR A 81 -9.84 -1.25 -3.36
N VAL A 82 -8.84 -1.42 -2.50
CA VAL A 82 -7.61 -0.61 -2.47
C VAL A 82 -6.36 -1.49 -2.51
N ALA A 83 -6.46 -2.71 -3.02
CA ALA A 83 -5.33 -3.64 -3.09
C ALA A 83 -4.14 -3.12 -3.92
N HIS A 84 -4.40 -2.18 -4.84
CA HIS A 84 -3.38 -1.53 -5.65
C HIS A 84 -2.36 -0.73 -4.82
N VAL A 85 -2.68 -0.36 -3.58
CA VAL A 85 -1.76 0.41 -2.72
C VAL A 85 -0.74 -0.47 -1.98
N ILE A 86 -0.84 -1.80 -2.08
CA ILE A 86 0.16 -2.71 -1.48
C ILE A 86 1.55 -2.36 -2.02
N SER A 87 2.57 -2.42 -1.17
CA SER A 87 3.96 -2.03 -1.42
C SER A 87 4.25 -0.53 -1.52
N LEU A 88 3.22 0.33 -1.55
CA LEU A 88 3.41 1.78 -1.57
C LEU A 88 3.77 2.30 -0.19
N ASP A 89 4.77 3.16 -0.15
CA ASP A 89 5.18 3.89 1.03
C ASP A 89 4.30 5.13 1.24
N MET A 90 3.48 5.09 2.29
CA MET A 90 2.58 6.19 2.62
C MET A 90 3.33 7.47 3.06
N LEU A 91 4.63 7.39 3.36
CA LEU A 91 5.48 8.55 3.67
C LEU A 91 6.10 9.20 2.42
N SER A 92 5.98 8.56 1.26
CA SER A 92 6.68 8.97 0.03
C SER A 92 5.86 9.87 -0.92
N GLY A 93 4.67 10.35 -0.48
CA GLY A 93 3.85 11.25 -1.28
C GLY A 93 4.39 12.70 -1.34
N PRO A 94 4.10 13.45 -2.41
CA PRO A 94 4.40 14.89 -2.48
C PRO A 94 3.56 15.71 -1.49
#